data_AF-A0A561T697-F1
#
_entry.id   AF-A0A561T697-F1
#
_cell.length_a   1.000
_cell.length_b   1.000
_cell.length_c   1.000
_cell.angle_alpha   90.00
_cell.angle_beta   90.00
_cell.angle_gamma   90.00
#
_symmetry.space_group_name_H-M   'P 1'
#
loop_
_entity.id
_entity.type
_entity.pdbx_description
1 polymer ?
#
loop_
_entity_poly.entity_id
_entity_poly.type
_entity_poly.pdbx_seq_one_letter_code
_entity_poly.pdbx_strand_id
1 'polypeptide(L)'
;MYLYANGCSMTYGSELRDDPVTKTCSDNSYRWKHSWPGSLAQLTDAQGAFNDAWPSGSNDRVVRTTVQFVLEHWLGRGLPADGLLVVIGWSHPARREFFVDGAFRQVVPHHGYDIPRLDALVRQYRATAWHEEESRWRFAVQALTLRSFLRDHGIRYLFFDALCTNTPPDGLEHGGQLADHYLGFGRPGAAMAELLDGDPANWSGRHPSEAGHARWAQRIHDALGPLDGARAEPAALAAAGLPELGGNATVARHDVKDGDRTGMRTPGALRAAGMRVRHALRKDPFLYP
;
A
#
# COMPACT_ATOMS: atom_id res chain seq x y z
N MET A 1 -20.60 6.34 -5.28
CA MET A 1 -19.48 5.39 -5.12
C MET A 1 -18.33 6.11 -4.42
N TYR A 2 -17.64 5.43 -3.50
CA TYR A 2 -16.36 5.82 -2.92
C TYR A 2 -15.25 4.87 -3.39
N LEU A 3 -14.04 5.38 -3.45
CA LEU A 3 -12.83 4.60 -3.71
C LEU A 3 -12.10 4.32 -2.39
N TYR A 4 -11.71 3.08 -2.15
CA TYR A 4 -10.70 2.75 -1.15
C TYR A 4 -9.48 2.17 -1.85
N ALA A 5 -8.32 2.79 -1.66
CA ALA A 5 -7.05 2.37 -2.20
C ALA A 5 -6.07 2.03 -1.09
N ASN A 6 -5.29 0.96 -1.29
CA ASN A 6 -4.26 0.54 -0.35
C ASN A 6 -3.07 -0.07 -1.12
N GLY A 7 -1.90 -0.06 -0.49
CA GLY A 7 -0.67 -0.53 -1.10
C GLY A 7 0.57 0.05 -0.42
N CYS A 8 1.65 0.15 -1.19
CA CYS A 8 2.91 0.71 -0.71
C CYS A 8 3.15 2.16 -1.16
N SER A 9 4.41 2.61 -1.22
CA SER A 9 4.78 3.97 -1.61
C SER A 9 4.30 4.38 -3.02
N MET A 10 4.22 3.42 -3.95
CA MET A 10 3.68 3.61 -5.30
C MET A 10 2.20 4.00 -5.30
N THR A 11 1.45 3.59 -4.27
CA THR A 11 0.04 3.99 -4.08
C THR A 11 -0.09 5.19 -3.16
N TYR A 12 0.78 5.28 -2.16
CA TYR A 12 0.84 6.42 -1.24
C TYR A 12 1.07 7.75 -1.97
N GLY A 13 1.82 7.74 -3.07
CA GLY A 13 2.26 8.97 -3.75
C GLY A 13 3.52 9.56 -3.12
N SER A 14 4.46 8.69 -2.73
CA SER A 14 5.80 9.13 -2.33
C SER A 14 6.46 9.93 -3.46
N GLU A 15 7.26 10.92 -3.11
CA GLU A 15 8.02 11.78 -4.03
C GLU A 15 7.19 12.72 -4.93
N LEU A 16 5.86 12.83 -4.71
CA LEU A 16 5.02 13.86 -5.33
C LEU A 16 5.30 15.25 -4.74
N ARG A 17 5.24 15.36 -3.41
CA ARG A 17 5.53 16.56 -2.63
C ARG A 17 6.15 16.12 -1.31
N ASP A 18 7.42 15.73 -1.39
CA ASP A 18 8.21 15.37 -0.22
C ASP A 18 9.18 16.50 0.10
N ASP A 19 9.43 16.71 1.40
CA ASP A 19 10.50 17.57 1.86
C ASP A 19 11.85 17.00 1.38
N PRO A 20 12.73 17.81 0.76
CA PRO A 20 13.96 17.33 0.16
C PRO A 20 14.96 16.78 1.19
N VAL A 21 14.83 17.16 2.47
CA VAL A 21 15.70 16.75 3.57
C VAL A 21 15.15 15.51 4.27
N THR A 22 13.90 15.57 4.75
CA THR A 22 13.32 14.47 5.55
C THR A 22 12.73 13.35 4.68
N LYS A 23 12.51 13.62 3.38
CA LYS A 23 11.82 12.70 2.45
C LYS A 23 10.41 12.30 2.92
N THR A 24 9.81 13.13 3.77
CA THR A 24 8.42 12.97 4.21
C THR A 24 7.52 13.88 3.40
N CYS A 25 6.28 13.44 3.18
CA CYS A 25 5.29 14.27 2.49
C CYS A 25 5.12 15.62 3.19
N SER A 26 5.40 16.71 2.48
CA SER A 26 5.27 18.09 2.96
C SER A 26 3.87 18.66 2.69
N ASP A 27 3.13 18.10 1.73
CA ASP A 27 1.76 18.48 1.40
C ASP A 27 0.87 17.25 1.13
N ASN A 28 0.14 16.83 2.17
CA ASN A 28 -0.79 15.71 2.06
C ASN A 28 -1.99 16.01 1.16
N SER A 29 -2.47 17.26 1.12
CA SER A 29 -3.61 17.64 0.28
C SER A 29 -3.27 17.47 -1.19
N TYR A 30 -2.09 17.95 -1.59
CA TYR A 30 -1.56 17.74 -2.93
C TYR A 30 -1.40 16.26 -3.24
N ARG A 31 -0.71 15.50 -2.37
CA ARG A 31 -0.48 14.06 -2.58
C ARG A 31 -1.79 13.30 -2.75
N TRP A 32 -2.81 13.60 -1.96
CA TRP A 32 -4.11 12.95 -2.07
C TRP A 32 -4.80 13.24 -3.39
N LYS A 33 -4.71 14.47 -3.88
CA LYS A 33 -5.32 14.85 -5.15
C LYS A 33 -4.58 14.28 -6.37
N HIS A 34 -3.25 14.19 -6.28
CA HIS A 34 -2.37 13.92 -7.43
C HIS A 34 -1.74 12.51 -7.45
N SER A 35 -1.92 11.73 -6.38
CA SER A 35 -1.64 10.28 -6.43
C SER A 35 -2.70 9.56 -7.26
N TRP A 36 -2.37 8.37 -7.76
CA TRP A 36 -3.27 7.63 -8.65
C TRP A 36 -4.65 7.36 -8.02
N PRO A 37 -4.81 7.14 -6.69
CA PRO A 37 -6.15 7.01 -6.12
C PRO A 37 -6.97 8.30 -6.22
N GLY A 38 -6.34 9.46 -6.01
CA GLY A 38 -6.98 10.76 -6.15
C GLY A 38 -7.37 11.09 -7.58
N SER A 39 -6.45 10.83 -8.52
CA SER A 39 -6.71 10.99 -9.95
C SER A 39 -7.82 10.03 -10.42
N LEU A 40 -7.80 8.78 -9.97
CA LEU A 40 -8.84 7.80 -10.31
C LEU A 40 -10.21 8.20 -9.76
N ALA A 41 -10.26 8.74 -8.55
CA ALA A 41 -11.49 9.25 -7.95
C ALA A 41 -12.10 10.37 -8.80
N GLN A 42 -11.29 11.28 -9.33
CA GLN A 42 -11.73 12.34 -10.25
C GLN A 42 -12.23 11.75 -11.57
N LEU A 43 -11.48 10.81 -12.16
CA LEU A 43 -11.86 10.17 -13.44
C LEU A 43 -13.17 9.39 -13.35
N THR A 44 -13.50 8.86 -12.17
CA THR A 44 -14.70 8.03 -11.94
C THR A 44 -15.87 8.79 -11.34
N ASP A 45 -15.77 10.11 -11.19
CA ASP A 45 -16.72 10.95 -10.46
C ASP A 45 -17.07 10.37 -9.07
N ALA A 46 -16.08 9.78 -8.38
CA ALA A 46 -16.25 9.23 -7.06
C ALA A 46 -16.56 10.36 -6.05
N GLN A 47 -17.45 10.08 -5.12
CA GLN A 47 -17.80 11.03 -4.06
C GLN A 47 -16.65 11.25 -3.07
N GLY A 48 -15.77 10.26 -2.95
CA GLY A 48 -14.65 10.28 -2.04
C GLY A 48 -13.61 9.20 -2.37
N ALA A 49 -12.39 9.42 -1.90
CA ALA A 49 -11.32 8.43 -1.96
C ALA A 49 -10.56 8.34 -0.64
N PHE A 50 -10.32 7.12 -0.20
CA PHE A 50 -9.47 6.79 0.93
C PHE A 50 -8.18 6.19 0.39
N ASN A 51 -7.04 6.83 0.64
CA ASN A 51 -5.74 6.27 0.33
C ASN A 51 -5.06 5.80 1.62
N ASP A 52 -5.28 4.54 1.99
CA ASP A 52 -4.71 3.89 3.17
C ASP A 52 -3.38 3.19 2.86
N ALA A 53 -2.75 3.51 1.72
CA ALA A 53 -1.41 3.01 1.45
C ALA A 53 -0.38 3.57 2.43
N TRP A 54 0.76 2.89 2.54
CA TRP A 54 1.84 3.32 3.41
C TRP A 54 3.22 3.11 2.77
N PRO A 55 4.20 4.03 2.91
CA PRO A 55 5.52 3.82 2.36
C PRO A 55 6.18 2.57 2.93
N SER A 56 6.64 1.67 2.05
CA SER A 56 7.14 0.33 2.42
C SER A 56 6.08 -0.62 3.00
N GLY A 57 4.79 -0.35 2.79
CA GLY A 57 3.70 -1.22 3.21
C GLY A 57 3.86 -2.64 2.65
N SER A 58 3.68 -3.63 3.52
CA SER A 58 3.67 -5.06 3.20
C SER A 58 2.28 -5.53 2.78
N ASN A 59 2.22 -6.68 2.12
CA ASN A 59 0.95 -7.29 1.74
C ASN A 59 0.18 -7.81 2.98
N ASP A 60 0.88 -8.15 4.08
CA ASP A 60 0.24 -8.48 5.37
C ASP A 60 -0.58 -7.28 5.89
N ARG A 61 0.04 -6.08 5.90
CA ARG A 61 -0.64 -4.84 6.27
C ARG A 61 -1.83 -4.56 5.37
N VAL A 62 -1.62 -4.62 4.05
CA VAL A 62 -2.65 -4.30 3.05
C VAL A 62 -3.90 -5.15 3.29
N VAL A 63 -3.75 -6.46 3.48
CA VAL A 63 -4.90 -7.34 3.77
C VAL A 63 -5.56 -6.92 5.08
N ARG A 64 -4.79 -6.80 6.17
CA ARG A 64 -5.31 -6.46 7.50
C ARG A 64 -6.09 -5.14 7.49
N THR A 65 -5.50 -4.05 7.00
CA THR A 65 -6.13 -2.73 7.06
C THR A 65 -7.26 -2.58 6.06
N THR A 66 -7.23 -3.30 4.93
CA THR A 66 -8.39 -3.34 4.01
C THR A 66 -9.58 -4.04 4.66
N VAL A 67 -9.38 -5.21 5.27
CA VAL A 67 -10.45 -5.93 5.97
C VAL A 67 -10.98 -5.08 7.13
N GLN A 68 -10.08 -4.49 7.92
CA GLN A 68 -10.45 -3.60 9.01
C GLN A 68 -11.29 -2.40 8.50
N PHE A 69 -10.86 -1.72 7.44
CA PHE A 69 -11.60 -0.61 6.86
C PHE A 69 -13.00 -1.04 6.42
N VAL A 70 -13.10 -2.14 5.68
CA VAL A 70 -14.38 -2.64 5.18
C VAL A 70 -15.33 -2.97 6.34
N LEU A 71 -14.85 -3.66 7.38
CA LEU A 71 -15.70 -4.08 8.49
C LEU A 71 -16.04 -2.93 9.45
N GLU A 72 -15.06 -2.10 9.84
CA GLU A 72 -15.23 -1.11 10.91
C GLU A 72 -15.66 0.27 10.39
N HIS A 73 -15.31 0.61 9.16
CA HIS A 73 -15.50 1.96 8.62
C HIS A 73 -16.46 2.03 7.45
N TRP A 74 -16.75 0.89 6.81
CA TRP A 74 -17.73 0.83 5.73
C TRP A 74 -18.99 0.08 6.14
N LEU A 75 -18.95 -1.25 6.11
CA LEU A 75 -20.10 -2.11 6.38
C LEU A 75 -20.59 -1.98 7.83
N GLY A 76 -19.68 -1.86 8.80
CA GLY A 76 -20.05 -1.64 10.20
C GLY A 76 -20.74 -0.31 10.47
N ARG A 77 -20.68 0.64 9.53
CA ARG A 77 -21.45 1.89 9.55
C ARG A 77 -22.77 1.80 8.78
N GLY A 78 -23.14 0.62 8.28
CA GLY A 78 -24.36 0.40 7.49
C GLY A 78 -24.28 0.92 6.06
N LEU A 79 -23.08 1.19 5.54
CA LEU A 79 -22.89 1.66 4.17
C LEU A 79 -23.01 0.50 3.18
N PRO A 80 -23.60 0.73 1.99
CA PRO A 80 -23.87 -0.34 1.05
C PRO A 80 -22.58 -0.80 0.35
N ALA A 81 -22.47 -2.11 0.12
CA ALA A 81 -21.27 -2.74 -0.45
C ALA A 81 -20.98 -2.29 -1.89
N ASP A 82 -22.03 -2.14 -2.70
CA ASP A 82 -21.95 -1.63 -4.08
C ASP A 82 -21.59 -0.13 -4.16
N GLY A 83 -21.66 0.56 -3.02
CA GLY A 83 -21.20 1.93 -2.86
C GLY A 83 -19.68 2.08 -2.77
N LEU A 84 -18.92 0.98 -2.66
CA LEU A 84 -17.46 0.98 -2.49
C LEU A 84 -16.74 0.25 -3.63
N LEU A 85 -15.71 0.90 -4.17
CA LEU A 85 -14.72 0.29 -5.04
C LEU A 85 -13.38 0.16 -4.28
N VAL A 86 -12.88 -1.06 -4.12
CA VAL A 86 -11.59 -1.36 -3.49
C VAL A 86 -10.52 -1.57 -4.56
N VAL A 87 -9.45 -0.78 -4.55
CA VAL A 87 -8.34 -0.91 -5.50
C VAL A 87 -7.01 -1.13 -4.77
N ILE A 88 -6.39 -2.29 -4.99
CA ILE A 88 -5.18 -2.69 -4.27
C ILE A 88 -3.98 -2.73 -5.21
N GLY A 89 -2.98 -1.90 -4.89
CA GLY A 89 -1.65 -1.96 -5.49
C GLY A 89 -0.74 -2.84 -4.63
N TRP A 90 -0.62 -4.12 -5.00
CA TRP A 90 0.19 -5.09 -4.27
C TRP A 90 1.65 -4.68 -4.24
N SER A 91 2.27 -4.88 -3.07
CA SER A 91 3.69 -4.65 -2.87
C SER A 91 4.49 -5.93 -3.05
N HIS A 92 5.79 -5.83 -2.78
CA HIS A 92 6.73 -6.93 -2.91
C HIS A 92 6.42 -8.05 -1.89
N PRO A 93 6.34 -9.34 -2.28
CA PRO A 93 5.96 -10.45 -1.39
C PRO A 93 6.86 -10.61 -0.17
N ALA A 94 8.16 -10.34 -0.35
CA ALA A 94 9.15 -10.40 0.72
C ALA A 94 8.87 -9.43 1.89
N ARG A 95 8.07 -8.37 1.69
CA ARG A 95 7.71 -7.45 2.77
C ARG A 95 6.78 -8.15 3.76
N ARG A 96 7.01 -7.95 5.05
CA ARG A 96 6.27 -8.55 6.17
C ARG A 96 5.70 -7.48 7.09
N GLU A 97 4.79 -7.92 7.94
CA GLU A 97 4.37 -7.18 9.11
C GLU A 97 4.48 -8.07 10.35
N PHE A 98 4.97 -7.51 11.45
CA PHE A 98 4.99 -8.18 12.76
C PHE A 98 4.37 -7.28 13.82
N PHE A 99 3.70 -7.88 14.79
CA PHE A 99 3.23 -7.18 15.98
C PHE A 99 4.33 -7.19 17.04
N VAL A 100 4.98 -6.05 17.26
CA VAL A 100 6.12 -5.91 18.17
C VAL A 100 5.92 -4.68 19.04
N ASP A 101 6.08 -4.86 20.35
CA ASP A 101 5.95 -3.80 21.37
C ASP A 101 4.63 -3.02 21.26
N GLY A 102 3.53 -3.75 21.07
CA GLY A 102 2.17 -3.19 21.07
C GLY A 102 1.74 -2.52 19.76
N ALA A 103 2.53 -2.61 18.69
CA ALA A 103 2.18 -2.03 17.40
C ALA A 103 2.54 -2.95 16.23
N PHE A 104 1.82 -2.80 15.11
CA PHE A 104 2.20 -3.44 13.86
C PHE A 104 3.38 -2.71 13.21
N ARG A 105 4.38 -3.48 12.76
CA ARG A 105 5.65 -2.97 12.23
C ARG A 105 5.92 -3.57 10.86
N GLN A 106 6.12 -2.71 9.87
CA GLN A 106 6.49 -3.12 8.52
C GLN A 106 7.95 -3.54 8.47
N VAL A 107 8.21 -4.67 7.82
CA VAL A 107 9.54 -5.24 7.66
C VAL A 107 9.85 -5.48 6.19
N VAL A 108 11.06 -5.09 5.80
CA VAL A 108 11.73 -5.40 4.55
C VAL A 108 12.93 -6.26 4.95
N PRO A 109 13.03 -7.53 4.49
CA PRO A 109 13.98 -8.51 5.03
C PRO A 109 15.47 -8.12 5.03
N HIS A 110 15.86 -7.09 4.27
CA HIS A 110 17.25 -6.66 4.14
C HIS A 110 17.54 -5.33 4.84
N HIS A 111 16.57 -4.74 5.53
CA HIS A 111 16.76 -3.49 6.26
C HIS A 111 17.11 -3.77 7.74
N GLY A 112 17.93 -2.89 8.32
CA GLY A 112 18.08 -2.79 9.77
C GLY A 112 16.98 -1.91 10.37
N TYR A 113 16.69 -2.11 11.66
CA TYR A 113 15.66 -1.37 12.38
C TYR A 113 16.20 -0.73 13.65
N ASP A 114 15.74 0.48 13.96
CA ASP A 114 16.18 1.21 15.16
C ASP A 114 15.51 0.68 16.43
N ILE A 115 14.44 -0.11 16.31
CA ILE A 115 13.79 -0.82 17.42
C ILE A 115 14.55 -2.12 17.68
N PRO A 116 15.29 -2.25 18.81
CA PRO A 116 16.17 -3.40 19.03
C PRO A 116 15.46 -4.76 18.99
N ARG A 117 14.22 -4.82 19.49
CA ARG A 117 13.40 -6.04 19.48
C ARG A 117 12.94 -6.41 18.06
N LEU A 118 12.50 -5.44 17.28
CA LEU A 118 12.13 -5.66 15.88
C LEU A 118 13.35 -6.09 15.08
N ASP A 119 14.47 -5.39 15.23
CA ASP A 119 15.72 -5.68 14.55
C ASP A 119 16.26 -7.08 14.88
N ALA A 120 16.19 -7.49 16.15
CA ALA A 120 16.52 -8.86 16.56
C ALA A 120 15.57 -9.89 15.94
N LEU A 121 14.26 -9.63 15.96
CA LEU A 121 13.25 -10.50 15.33
C LEU A 121 13.50 -10.64 13.83
N VAL A 122 13.75 -9.53 13.12
CA VAL A 122 13.99 -9.54 11.67
C VAL A 122 15.27 -10.30 11.31
N ARG A 123 16.34 -10.13 12.09
CA ARG A 123 17.56 -10.95 11.92
C ARG A 123 17.27 -12.43 12.05
N GLN A 124 16.52 -12.83 13.09
CA GLN A 124 16.18 -14.23 13.31
C GLN A 124 15.26 -14.76 12.20
N TYR A 125 14.21 -14.01 11.85
CA TYR A 125 13.31 -14.34 10.75
C TYR A 125 14.08 -14.57 9.45
N ARG A 126 14.96 -13.64 9.08
CA ARG A 126 15.80 -13.76 7.88
C ARG A 126 16.70 -14.99 7.93
N ALA A 127 17.27 -15.31 9.08
CA ALA A 127 18.20 -16.43 9.22
C ALA A 127 17.52 -17.80 9.24
N THR A 128 16.22 -17.88 9.52
CA THR A 128 15.56 -19.17 9.84
C THR A 128 14.33 -19.48 9.00
N ALA A 129 13.54 -18.47 8.62
CA ALA A 129 12.19 -18.68 8.06
C ALA A 129 11.96 -17.92 6.76
N TRP A 130 12.72 -16.87 6.48
CA TRP A 130 12.57 -16.15 5.22
C TRP A 130 13.06 -17.00 4.05
N HIS A 131 12.18 -17.17 3.06
CA HIS A 131 12.50 -17.78 1.77
C HIS A 131 11.63 -17.15 0.68
N GLU A 132 12.16 -17.04 -0.54
CA GLU A 132 11.40 -16.46 -1.66
C GLU A 132 10.13 -17.28 -1.96
N GLU A 133 10.23 -18.60 -1.90
CA GLU A 133 9.10 -19.49 -2.12
C GLU A 133 7.99 -19.30 -1.08
N GLU A 134 8.35 -19.18 0.21
CA GLU A 134 7.39 -18.83 1.27
C GLU A 134 6.69 -17.52 0.94
N SER A 135 7.46 -16.51 0.53
CA SER A 135 6.92 -15.18 0.26
C SER A 135 5.94 -15.19 -0.91
N ARG A 136 6.24 -15.96 -1.97
CA ARG A 136 5.34 -16.15 -3.12
C ARG A 136 4.04 -16.85 -2.72
N TRP A 137 4.12 -17.94 -1.97
CA TRP A 137 2.92 -18.68 -1.53
C TRP A 137 2.06 -17.87 -0.57
N ARG A 138 2.69 -17.18 0.38
CA ARG A 138 1.97 -16.28 1.28
C ARG A 138 1.26 -15.16 0.52
N PHE A 139 1.91 -14.57 -0.48
CA PHE A 139 1.25 -13.58 -1.34
C PHE A 139 0.02 -14.15 -2.06
N ALA A 140 0.13 -15.35 -2.63
CA ALA A 140 -1.01 -16.00 -3.28
C ALA A 140 -2.18 -16.20 -2.30
N VAL A 141 -1.90 -16.66 -1.07
CA VAL A 141 -2.92 -16.80 -0.01
C VAL A 141 -3.53 -15.46 0.38
N GLN A 142 -2.73 -14.40 0.50
CA GLN A 142 -3.20 -13.05 0.81
C GLN A 142 -4.15 -12.51 -0.27
N ALA A 143 -3.77 -12.63 -1.54
CA ALA A 143 -4.58 -12.20 -2.67
C ALA A 143 -5.90 -13.00 -2.75
N LEU A 144 -5.83 -14.32 -2.56
CA LEU A 144 -7.00 -15.20 -2.44
C LEU A 144 -7.96 -14.81 -1.33
N THR A 145 -7.40 -14.57 -0.15
CA THR A 145 -8.16 -14.27 1.06
C THR A 145 -8.89 -12.96 0.88
N LEU A 146 -8.16 -11.91 0.46
CA LEU A 146 -8.77 -10.59 0.29
C LEU A 146 -9.80 -10.59 -0.84
N ARG A 147 -9.51 -11.28 -1.94
CA ARG A 147 -10.48 -11.45 -3.04
C ARG A 147 -11.77 -12.11 -2.56
N SER A 148 -11.64 -13.24 -1.85
CA SER A 148 -12.79 -14.01 -1.39
C SER A 148 -13.62 -13.17 -0.41
N PHE A 149 -12.95 -12.52 0.54
CA PHE A 149 -13.59 -11.58 1.47
C PHE A 149 -14.40 -10.50 0.75
N LEU A 150 -13.80 -9.76 -0.20
CA LEU A 150 -14.49 -8.68 -0.91
C LEU A 150 -15.66 -9.21 -1.75
N ARG A 151 -15.48 -10.35 -2.43
CA ARG A 151 -16.54 -10.99 -3.23
C ARG A 151 -17.71 -11.46 -2.37
N ASP A 152 -17.42 -12.09 -1.24
CA ASP A 152 -18.44 -12.63 -0.33
C ASP A 152 -19.27 -11.51 0.32
N HIS A 153 -18.72 -10.30 0.39
CA HIS A 153 -19.43 -9.08 0.80
C HIS A 153 -20.04 -8.28 -0.38
N GLY A 154 -19.92 -8.73 -1.62
CA GLY A 154 -20.46 -8.03 -2.79
C GLY A 154 -19.77 -6.70 -3.11
N ILE A 155 -18.53 -6.50 -2.65
CA ILE A 155 -17.76 -5.28 -2.87
C ILE A 155 -17.01 -5.39 -4.20
N ARG A 156 -17.10 -4.35 -5.04
CA ARG A 156 -16.35 -4.29 -6.30
C ARG A 156 -14.88 -4.05 -6.00
N TYR A 157 -13.98 -4.76 -6.68
CA TYR A 157 -12.55 -4.62 -6.46
C TYR A 157 -11.70 -4.75 -7.73
N LEU A 158 -10.50 -4.18 -7.70
CA LEU A 158 -9.45 -4.35 -8.69
C LEU A 158 -8.09 -4.47 -8.00
N PHE A 159 -7.30 -5.47 -8.40
CA PHE A 159 -5.96 -5.70 -7.87
C PHE A 159 -4.93 -5.52 -8.99
N PHE A 160 -3.74 -5.04 -8.67
CA PHE A 160 -2.61 -4.95 -9.61
C PHE A 160 -1.26 -5.08 -8.89
N ASP A 161 -0.19 -5.38 -9.63
CA ASP A 161 1.19 -5.34 -9.11
C ASP A 161 1.76 -3.91 -9.21
N ALA A 162 2.09 -3.29 -8.08
CA ALA A 162 2.64 -1.94 -8.07
C ALA A 162 4.16 -1.89 -8.31
N LEU A 163 4.90 -2.98 -8.11
CA LEU A 163 6.37 -2.99 -8.07
C LEU A 163 7.03 -3.94 -9.09
N CYS A 164 6.27 -4.68 -9.89
CA CYS A 164 6.81 -5.65 -10.86
C CYS A 164 7.66 -6.74 -10.20
N THR A 165 7.14 -7.35 -9.12
CA THR A 165 7.91 -8.35 -8.35
C THR A 165 7.11 -9.60 -8.00
N ASN A 166 5.84 -9.65 -8.42
CA ASN A 166 4.93 -10.75 -8.12
C ASN A 166 4.90 -11.76 -9.27
N THR A 167 6.04 -12.36 -9.61
CA THR A 167 6.05 -13.53 -10.51
C THR A 167 5.59 -14.76 -9.71
N PRO A 168 4.54 -15.49 -10.17
CA PRO A 168 4.17 -16.76 -9.57
C PRO A 168 5.34 -17.76 -9.61
N PRO A 169 5.41 -18.74 -8.69
CA PRO A 169 6.40 -19.80 -8.77
C PRO A 169 6.24 -20.64 -10.05
N ASP A 170 7.36 -21.07 -10.62
CA ASP A 170 7.41 -21.95 -11.79
C ASP A 170 6.62 -23.25 -11.53
N GLY A 171 5.86 -23.71 -12.52
CA GLY A 171 5.03 -24.93 -12.41
C GLY A 171 3.53 -24.70 -12.19
N LEU A 172 3.09 -23.44 -12.03
CA LEU A 172 1.67 -23.05 -12.11
C LEU A 172 1.22 -22.75 -13.55
N GLU A 173 1.79 -23.40 -14.57
CA GLU A 173 1.40 -23.17 -15.98
C GLU A 173 -0.02 -23.66 -16.30
N HIS A 174 -0.59 -24.55 -15.49
CA HIS A 174 -2.04 -24.87 -15.53
C HIS A 174 -2.86 -23.99 -14.58
N GLY A 175 -2.18 -23.21 -13.74
CA GLY A 175 -2.70 -22.11 -12.93
C GLY A 175 -2.50 -20.73 -13.59
N GLY A 176 -2.30 -20.68 -14.92
CA GLY A 176 -2.31 -19.41 -15.68
C GLY A 176 -3.60 -18.62 -15.43
N GLN A 177 -4.72 -19.30 -15.19
CA GLN A 177 -5.99 -18.71 -14.77
C GLN A 177 -6.04 -18.24 -13.31
N LEU A 178 -5.03 -18.51 -12.48
CA LEU A 178 -4.95 -18.02 -11.11
C LEU A 178 -4.13 -16.72 -11.08
N ALA A 179 -2.96 -16.70 -11.73
CA ALA A 179 -2.09 -15.53 -11.81
C ALA A 179 -2.69 -14.38 -12.66
N ASP A 180 -3.28 -14.69 -13.82
CA ASP A 180 -4.01 -13.70 -14.63
C ASP A 180 -5.27 -13.17 -13.92
N HIS A 181 -5.75 -13.90 -12.89
CA HIS A 181 -7.00 -13.65 -12.16
C HIS A 181 -6.81 -12.99 -10.78
N TYR A 182 -5.59 -13.01 -10.21
CA TYR A 182 -5.26 -12.23 -8.99
C TYR A 182 -4.83 -10.80 -9.27
N LEU A 183 -4.34 -10.51 -10.48
CA LEU A 183 -3.60 -9.28 -10.77
C LEU A 183 -4.31 -8.33 -11.72
N GLY A 184 -5.56 -8.62 -12.11
CA GLY A 184 -6.48 -7.64 -12.68
C GLY A 184 -5.90 -6.76 -13.79
N PHE A 185 -4.95 -7.25 -14.59
CA PHE A 185 -4.45 -6.62 -15.82
C PHE A 185 -3.74 -7.63 -16.75
N GLY A 186 -4.22 -8.88 -16.78
CA GLY A 186 -4.33 -9.75 -17.97
C GLY A 186 -3.13 -10.09 -18.88
N ARG A 187 -1.91 -9.56 -18.68
CA ARG A 187 -0.70 -10.05 -19.36
C ARG A 187 0.54 -9.89 -18.47
N PRO A 188 1.52 -10.81 -18.58
CA PRO A 188 2.89 -10.54 -18.13
C PRO A 188 3.40 -9.24 -18.76
N GLY A 189 3.94 -8.30 -17.97
CA GLY A 189 4.32 -6.95 -18.43
C GLY A 189 3.35 -5.81 -18.03
N ALA A 190 2.41 -6.06 -17.12
CA ALA A 190 1.35 -5.11 -16.74
C ALA A 190 1.48 -4.52 -15.33
N ALA A 191 2.64 -4.66 -14.69
CA ALA A 191 2.87 -3.97 -13.42
C ALA A 191 2.89 -2.45 -13.65
N MET A 192 2.49 -1.69 -12.62
CA MET A 192 2.54 -0.22 -12.67
C MET A 192 3.94 0.26 -13.04
N ALA A 193 4.97 -0.30 -12.41
CA ALA A 193 6.36 0.07 -12.68
C ALA A 193 6.76 -0.17 -14.14
N GLU A 194 6.48 -1.36 -14.70
CA GLU A 194 6.82 -1.68 -16.10
C GLU A 194 6.13 -0.76 -17.10
N LEU A 195 4.84 -0.48 -16.88
CA LEU A 195 4.05 0.34 -17.80
C LEU A 195 4.45 1.82 -17.79
N LEU A 196 5.04 2.28 -16.69
CA LEU A 196 5.54 3.65 -16.57
C LEU A 196 7.00 3.80 -17.04
N ASP A 197 7.80 2.72 -17.04
CA ASP A 197 9.24 2.73 -17.36
C ASP A 197 9.56 3.24 -18.78
N GLY A 198 8.60 3.11 -19.71
CA GLY A 198 8.77 3.58 -21.10
C GLY A 198 8.85 5.09 -21.31
N ASP A 199 8.67 5.91 -20.26
CA ASP A 199 8.77 7.37 -20.35
C ASP A 199 9.31 7.97 -19.04
N PRO A 200 10.51 8.58 -19.03
CA PRO A 200 11.10 9.22 -17.85
C PRO A 200 10.22 10.29 -17.21
N ALA A 201 9.33 10.94 -17.97
CA ALA A 201 8.40 11.93 -17.43
C ALA A 201 7.39 11.31 -16.45
N ASN A 202 7.18 9.99 -16.48
CA ASN A 202 6.33 9.27 -15.54
C ASN A 202 6.97 9.08 -14.17
N TRP A 203 8.22 9.48 -13.95
CA TRP A 203 8.97 9.19 -12.74
C TRP A 203 9.50 10.47 -12.08
N SER A 204 9.43 10.50 -10.75
CA SER A 204 10.03 11.52 -9.88
C SER A 204 10.93 10.76 -8.91
N GLY A 205 12.21 10.61 -9.23
CA GLY A 205 13.11 9.76 -8.45
C GLY A 205 12.84 8.27 -8.66
N ARG A 206 12.39 7.57 -7.61
CA ARG A 206 12.10 6.12 -7.63
C ARG A 206 10.60 5.81 -7.63
N HIS A 207 9.77 6.85 -7.61
CA HIS A 207 8.32 6.72 -7.59
C HIS A 207 7.70 7.43 -8.79
N PRO A 208 6.43 7.12 -9.10
CA PRO A 208 5.72 7.80 -10.17
C PRO A 208 5.67 9.31 -9.92
N SER A 209 5.95 10.09 -10.96
CA SER A 209 5.64 11.51 -10.99
C SER A 209 4.12 11.71 -10.97
N GLU A 210 3.69 12.97 -10.88
CA GLU A 210 2.27 13.30 -11.08
C GLU A 210 1.73 12.79 -12.43
N ALA A 211 2.52 12.92 -13.50
CA ALA A 211 2.15 12.39 -14.81
C ALA A 211 2.05 10.86 -14.80
N GLY A 212 2.97 10.18 -14.12
CA GLY A 212 2.94 8.73 -13.96
C GLY A 212 1.71 8.25 -13.18
N HIS A 213 1.37 8.95 -12.09
CA HIS A 213 0.16 8.69 -11.33
C HIS A 213 -1.12 8.92 -12.14
N ALA A 214 -1.20 10.01 -12.89
CA ALA A 214 -2.34 10.31 -13.75
C ALA A 214 -2.49 9.27 -14.87
N ARG A 215 -1.38 8.88 -15.51
CA ARG A 215 -1.36 7.83 -16.55
C ARG A 215 -1.82 6.48 -15.99
N TRP A 216 -1.37 6.12 -14.79
CA TRP A 216 -1.80 4.90 -14.14
C TRP A 216 -3.29 4.92 -13.76
N ALA A 217 -3.77 6.05 -13.22
CA ALA A 217 -5.18 6.22 -12.91
C ALA A 217 -6.07 6.08 -14.16
N GLN A 218 -5.65 6.66 -15.30
CA GLN A 218 -6.36 6.49 -16.58
C GLN A 218 -6.39 5.02 -16.99
N ARG A 219 -5.27 4.31 -16.86
CA ARG A 219 -5.20 2.88 -17.19
C ARG A 219 -6.19 2.06 -16.35
N ILE A 220 -6.25 2.32 -15.04
CA ILE A 220 -7.22 1.68 -14.14
C ILE A 220 -8.64 2.03 -14.55
N HIS A 221 -8.94 3.30 -14.78
CA HIS A 221 -10.25 3.77 -15.23
C HIS A 221 -10.72 3.02 -16.49
N ASP A 222 -9.86 2.93 -17.51
CA ASP A 222 -10.18 2.25 -18.76
C ASP A 222 -10.48 0.76 -18.57
N ALA A 223 -9.80 0.10 -17.61
CA ALA A 223 -10.00 -1.31 -17.31
C ALA A 223 -11.22 -1.60 -16.43
N LEU A 224 -11.64 -0.64 -15.61
CA LEU A 224 -12.88 -0.76 -14.85
C LEU A 224 -14.09 -0.79 -15.79
N GLY A 225 -13.98 -0.19 -16.99
CA GLY A 225 -15.11 -0.03 -17.91
C GLY A 225 -16.21 0.85 -17.29
N PRO A 226 -17.44 0.83 -17.86
CA PRO A 226 -18.57 1.56 -17.28
C PRO A 226 -18.83 1.13 -15.84
N LEU A 227 -18.92 2.11 -14.94
CA LEU A 227 -19.31 1.91 -13.56
C LEU A 227 -20.84 1.97 -13.47
N ASP A 228 -21.51 0.94 -13.99
CA ASP A 228 -22.96 0.80 -13.84
C ASP A 228 -23.25 0.33 -12.40
N GLY A 229 -23.75 1.23 -11.55
CA GLY A 229 -24.06 0.92 -10.16
C GLY A 229 -24.68 2.10 -9.43
N ALA A 230 -25.67 1.83 -8.60
CA ALA A 230 -26.41 2.83 -7.84
C ALA A 230 -25.44 3.74 -7.07
N ARG A 231 -25.53 5.05 -7.31
CA ARG A 231 -24.84 6.01 -6.47
C ARG A 231 -25.47 5.89 -5.08
N ALA A 232 -24.68 5.48 -4.08
CA ALA A 232 -25.10 5.58 -2.69
C ALA A 232 -25.68 6.98 -2.44
N GLU A 233 -26.90 7.01 -1.91
CA GLU A 233 -27.66 8.25 -1.68
C GLU A 233 -26.86 9.18 -0.75
N PRO A 234 -26.57 10.44 -1.16
CA PRO A 234 -25.72 11.36 -0.41
C PRO A 234 -26.13 11.53 1.07
N ALA A 235 -27.43 11.40 1.37
CA ALA A 235 -27.98 11.54 2.71
C ALA A 235 -27.52 10.43 3.69
N ALA A 236 -27.39 9.18 3.23
CA ALA A 236 -26.94 8.07 4.07
C ALA A 236 -25.46 8.22 4.48
N LEU A 237 -24.68 8.86 3.63
CA LEU A 237 -23.23 9.03 3.79
C LEU A 237 -22.88 10.24 4.66
N ALA A 238 -23.62 11.34 4.53
CA ALA A 238 -23.51 12.48 5.43
C ALA A 238 -23.84 12.09 6.88
N ALA A 239 -24.85 11.24 7.07
CA ALA A 239 -25.21 10.69 8.38
C ALA A 239 -24.13 9.75 8.96
N ALA A 240 -23.36 9.07 8.10
CA ALA A 240 -22.29 8.15 8.51
C ALA A 240 -20.99 8.85 8.93
N GLY A 241 -20.91 10.20 8.81
CA GLY A 241 -19.77 11.00 9.23
C GLY A 241 -18.46 10.59 8.54
N LEU A 242 -18.54 10.22 7.25
CA LEU A 242 -17.35 9.97 6.45
C LEU A 242 -16.61 11.30 6.20
N PRO A 243 -15.27 11.32 6.26
CA PRO A 243 -14.53 12.54 5.98
C PRO A 243 -14.74 12.96 4.51
N GLU A 244 -14.91 14.26 4.28
CA GLU A 244 -14.93 14.84 2.95
C GLU A 244 -13.60 14.59 2.22
N LEU A 245 -13.64 14.66 0.88
CA LEU A 245 -12.46 14.61 0.02
C LEU A 245 -11.39 15.58 0.54
N GLY A 246 -10.30 15.03 1.07
CA GLY A 246 -9.20 15.81 1.65
C GLY A 246 -9.11 15.77 3.18
N GLY A 247 -9.85 14.89 3.86
CA GLY A 247 -9.62 14.57 5.26
C GLY A 247 -8.90 13.23 5.40
N ASN A 248 -7.90 13.15 6.29
CA ASN A 248 -7.47 11.85 6.80
C ASN A 248 -8.73 11.15 7.32
N ALA A 249 -9.22 10.11 6.66
CA ALA A 249 -9.78 9.02 7.42
C ALA A 249 -8.61 8.46 8.23
N THR A 250 -8.35 9.06 9.39
CA THR A 250 -7.59 8.42 10.46
C THR A 250 -8.41 7.20 10.89
N VAL A 251 -8.41 6.16 10.05
CA VAL A 251 -8.38 4.79 10.54
C VAL A 251 -7.25 4.78 11.55
N ALA A 252 -7.56 4.43 12.80
CA ALA A 252 -6.67 4.60 13.93
C ALA A 252 -5.24 4.16 13.52
N ARG A 253 -4.30 5.11 13.53
CA ARG A 253 -2.91 4.86 13.12
C ARG A 253 -2.26 3.94 14.15
N HIS A 254 -2.44 2.63 13.98
CA HIS A 254 -1.76 1.60 14.75
C HIS A 254 -0.38 1.26 14.17
N ASP A 255 -0.05 1.83 13.00
CA ASP A 255 1.18 1.55 12.28
C ASP A 255 2.18 2.68 12.52
N VAL A 256 3.39 2.32 12.96
CA VAL A 256 4.48 3.27 13.20
C VAL A 256 5.70 2.82 12.40
N LYS A 257 6.11 3.65 11.45
CA LYS A 257 7.39 3.50 10.73
C LYS A 257 8.47 4.28 11.49
N ASP A 258 9.62 3.66 11.67
CA ASP A 258 10.77 4.34 12.29
C ASP A 258 11.17 5.54 11.41
N GLY A 259 11.14 6.72 12.02
CA GLY A 259 11.36 8.03 11.38
C GLY A 259 10.30 9.09 11.73
N ASP A 260 9.06 8.68 12.01
CA ASP A 260 7.96 9.61 12.30
C ASP A 260 7.82 9.86 13.81
N ARG A 261 8.79 10.57 14.41
CA ARG A 261 8.74 10.99 15.82
C ARG A 261 8.14 12.39 15.93
N THR A 262 6.81 12.48 15.88
CA THR A 262 6.11 13.58 16.56
C THR A 262 5.84 13.19 18.02
N GLY A 263 6.80 13.56 18.88
CA GLY A 263 6.65 13.81 20.31
C GLY A 263 5.71 12.93 21.14
N MET A 264 6.13 11.71 21.49
CA MET A 264 5.74 11.13 22.78
C MET A 264 6.89 11.32 23.77
N ARG A 265 6.64 12.15 24.79
CA ARG A 265 7.54 12.35 25.94
C ARG A 265 7.60 11.06 26.76
N THR A 266 8.76 10.43 26.83
CA THR A 266 9.11 9.52 27.94
C THR A 266 9.83 10.30 29.04
N PRO A 267 9.43 10.19 30.31
CA PRO A 267 10.24 10.64 31.43
C PRO A 267 11.27 9.56 31.81
N GLY A 268 12.49 9.99 32.13
CA GLY A 268 13.48 9.17 32.86
C GLY A 268 14.81 9.03 32.15
N ALA A 269 15.77 9.87 32.55
CA ALA A 269 17.17 9.80 32.17
C ALA A 269 17.88 8.54 32.72
N LEU A 270 18.88 8.04 31.99
CA LEU A 270 20.16 7.58 32.57
C LEU A 270 21.26 7.64 31.50
N ARG A 271 22.42 8.16 31.93
CA ARG A 271 23.59 8.52 31.13
C ARG A 271 24.54 7.33 30.87
N ALA A 272 25.40 7.56 29.87
CA ALA A 272 26.80 7.15 29.71
C ALA A 272 27.09 5.75 29.10
N ALA A 273 27.69 5.73 27.91
CA ALA A 273 29.14 5.63 27.72
C ALA A 273 29.49 5.65 26.22
N GLY A 274 30.62 6.26 25.87
CA GLY A 274 31.01 6.53 24.49
C GLY A 274 31.48 5.30 23.71
N MET A 275 31.14 5.29 22.42
CA MET A 275 31.79 4.45 21.43
C MET A 275 31.86 5.22 20.11
N ARG A 276 33.08 5.53 19.65
CA ARG A 276 33.34 6.02 18.30
C ARG A 276 33.31 4.82 17.35
N VAL A 277 32.27 4.71 16.53
CA VAL A 277 32.24 3.76 15.42
C VAL A 277 32.57 4.53 14.15
N ARG A 278 33.69 4.16 13.50
CA ARG A 278 34.05 4.65 12.17
C ARG A 278 33.03 4.12 11.17
N HIS A 279 32.36 5.03 10.44
CA HIS A 279 31.53 4.68 9.30
C HIS A 279 32.39 4.06 8.21
N ALA A 280 32.21 2.77 7.96
CA ALA A 280 32.51 2.16 6.67
C ALA A 280 31.22 2.19 5.84
N LEU A 281 31.21 2.98 4.78
CA LEU A 281 30.17 2.99 3.75
C LEU A 281 30.08 1.58 3.15
N ARG A 282 29.05 0.82 3.52
CA ARG A 282 28.65 -0.38 2.78
C ARG A 282 27.64 0.02 1.72
N LYS A 283 28.04 -0.16 0.46
CA LYS A 283 27.16 -0.08 -0.70
C LYS A 283 26.06 -1.13 -0.56
N ASP A 284 24.82 -0.67 -0.59
CA ASP A 284 23.61 -1.50 -0.61
C ASP A 284 23.42 -2.10 -2.01
N PRO A 285 23.32 -3.43 -2.17
CA PRO A 285 23.20 -4.08 -3.48
C PRO A 285 21.80 -4.04 -4.10
N PHE A 286 20.81 -3.37 -3.49
CA PHE A 286 19.45 -3.27 -4.06
C PHE A 286 19.18 -1.97 -4.85
N LEU A 287 20.23 -1.40 -5.43
CA LEU A 287 20.08 -0.47 -6.55
C LEU A 287 20.10 -1.31 -7.84
N TYR A 288 18.93 -1.59 -8.40
CA TYR A 288 18.86 -1.91 -9.83
C TYR A 288 19.27 -0.65 -10.62
N PRO A 289 19.96 -0.83 -11.77
CA PRO A 289 21.10 -0.02 -12.23
C PRO A 289 20.90 1.49 -12.29
#